data_AF-A0A2R6CI39-F1
#
_entry.id   AF-A0A2R6CI39-F1
#
_cell.length_a   1.000
_cell.length_b   1.000
_cell.length_c   1.000
_cell.angle_alpha   90.00
_cell.angle_beta   90.00
_cell.angle_gamma   90.00
#
_symmetry.space_group_name_H-M   'P 1'
#
loop_
_entity.id
_entity.type
_entity.pdbx_description
1 polymer ?
#
loop_
_entity_poly.entity_id
_entity_poly.type
_entity_poly.pdbx_seq_one_letter_code
_entity_poly.pdbx_strand_id
1 'polypeptide(L)'
;LRLPAANGTVAYTAPRSGKSFSIPTFVEGSHRLDLPGNARVTIPLLSQVSPDGYDTTVRDDRVVLRWSDPGGGLSVRYYLVRDLYLFGGLTLVGVALAVGGTAYYLLGIHRAKQRRDEVDLDVEYDDDGPPPGMR
;
A
#
# COMPACT_ATOMS: atom_id res chain seq x y z
N LEU A 1 -28.71 -21.49 24.00
CA LEU A 1 -27.28 -21.51 24.40
C LEU A 1 -27.24 -21.44 25.92
N ARG A 2 -26.53 -22.34 26.63
CA ARG A 2 -26.26 -22.15 28.07
C ARG A 2 -24.94 -21.41 28.18
N LEU A 3 -24.95 -20.24 28.81
CA LEU A 3 -23.71 -19.51 29.11
C LEU A 3 -22.90 -20.32 30.13
N PRO A 4 -21.56 -20.22 30.10
CA PRO A 4 -20.71 -20.83 31.12
C PRO A 4 -21.05 -20.28 32.52
N ALA A 5 -20.46 -20.88 33.55
CA ALA A 5 -20.59 -20.41 34.94
C ALA A 5 -20.32 -18.89 35.03
N ALA A 6 -20.83 -18.24 36.09
CA ALA A 6 -20.54 -16.81 36.32
C ALA A 6 -19.02 -16.56 36.21
N ASN A 7 -18.63 -15.61 35.36
CA ASN A 7 -17.23 -15.28 34.95
C ASN A 7 -16.54 -16.28 33.99
N GLY A 8 -17.28 -17.12 33.26
CA GLY A 8 -16.72 -18.00 32.24
C GLY A 8 -16.46 -17.34 30.89
N THR A 9 -15.63 -17.97 30.06
CA THR A 9 -15.31 -17.50 28.69
C THR A 9 -16.05 -18.34 27.64
N VAL A 10 -16.48 -17.70 26.56
CA VAL A 10 -17.07 -18.37 25.38
C VAL A 10 -16.17 -18.14 24.18
N ALA A 11 -15.90 -19.18 23.42
CA ALA A 11 -15.26 -19.11 22.11
C ALA A 11 -16.25 -19.61 21.05
N TYR A 12 -16.22 -18.98 19.87
CA TYR A 12 -16.99 -19.40 18.72
C TYR A 12 -16.19 -19.19 17.44
N THR A 13 -16.61 -19.87 16.37
CA THR A 13 -16.04 -19.69 15.03
C THR A 13 -17.05 -18.94 14.18
N ALA A 14 -16.59 -17.96 13.42
CA ALA A 14 -17.39 -17.23 12.44
C ALA A 14 -16.67 -17.20 11.09
N PRO A 15 -17.42 -17.16 9.97
CA PRO A 15 -16.83 -16.95 8.66
C PRO A 15 -16.15 -15.58 8.60
N ARG A 16 -15.04 -15.50 7.84
CA ARG A 16 -14.35 -14.24 7.53
C ARG A 16 -14.31 -14.01 6.02
N SER A 17 -14.28 -12.76 5.60
CA SER A 17 -14.11 -12.38 4.20
C SER A 17 -12.73 -11.76 4.00
N GLY A 18 -11.83 -12.50 3.34
CA GLY A 18 -10.47 -12.03 3.09
C GLY A 18 -9.76 -11.58 4.37
N LYS A 19 -9.15 -10.40 4.36
CA LYS A 19 -8.42 -9.81 5.50
C LYS A 19 -9.32 -8.94 6.40
N SER A 20 -10.61 -9.25 6.44
CA SER A 20 -11.59 -8.57 7.26
C SER A 20 -12.58 -9.54 7.89
N PHE A 21 -13.11 -9.18 9.05
CA PHE A 21 -14.23 -9.87 9.66
C PHE A 21 -15.10 -8.88 10.43
N SER A 22 -16.37 -9.25 10.62
CA SER A 22 -17.33 -8.49 11.41
C SER A 22 -18.20 -9.47 12.19
N ILE A 23 -18.34 -9.24 13.50
CA ILE A 23 -19.09 -10.11 14.41
C ILE A 23 -19.87 -9.25 15.41
N PRO A 24 -21.10 -9.61 15.79
CA PRO A 24 -21.78 -8.93 16.89
C PRO A 24 -21.17 -9.34 18.23
N THR A 25 -21.35 -8.50 19.24
CA THR A 25 -20.94 -8.78 20.63
C THR A 25 -22.08 -9.54 21.31
N PHE A 26 -21.88 -10.83 21.56
CA PHE A 26 -22.93 -11.71 22.06
C PHE A 26 -23.08 -11.70 23.58
N VAL A 27 -22.10 -11.17 24.30
CA VAL A 27 -22.05 -11.08 25.75
C VAL A 27 -21.53 -9.71 26.14
N GLU A 28 -22.00 -9.16 27.27
CA GLU A 28 -21.45 -7.93 27.84
C GLU A 28 -20.08 -8.18 28.48
N GLY A 29 -19.20 -7.18 28.42
CA GLY A 29 -17.89 -7.19 29.04
C GLY A 29 -16.71 -7.33 28.06
N SER A 30 -15.55 -7.73 28.61
CA SER A 30 -14.30 -7.59 27.88
C SER A 30 -14.16 -8.54 26.70
N HIS A 31 -13.65 -8.04 25.58
CA HIS A 31 -13.39 -8.83 24.39
C HIS A 31 -11.91 -8.81 24.05
N ARG A 32 -11.38 -9.98 23.69
CA ARG A 32 -10.03 -10.14 23.15
C ARG A 32 -10.10 -10.71 21.76
N LEU A 33 -9.28 -10.17 20.88
CA LEU A 33 -9.10 -10.66 19.53
C LEU A 33 -7.62 -10.84 19.24
N ASP A 34 -7.25 -12.05 18.83
CA ASP A 34 -5.90 -12.37 18.38
C ASP A 34 -5.91 -12.44 16.85
N LEU A 35 -5.14 -11.57 16.19
CA LEU A 35 -5.05 -11.56 14.73
C LEU A 35 -4.16 -12.71 14.23
N PRO A 36 -4.27 -13.10 12.94
CA PRO A 36 -3.33 -14.04 12.34
C PRO A 36 -1.87 -13.57 12.45
N GLY A 37 -0.92 -14.51 12.38
CA GLY A 37 0.51 -14.15 12.34
C GLY A 37 0.82 -13.24 11.16
N ASN A 38 1.78 -12.33 11.34
CA ASN A 38 2.13 -11.28 10.37
C ASN A 38 0.97 -10.32 10.00
N ALA A 39 -0.15 -10.30 10.73
CA ALA A 39 -1.20 -9.29 10.55
C ALA A 39 -0.91 -8.04 11.38
N ARG A 40 -1.26 -6.87 10.85
CA ARG A 40 -1.08 -5.56 11.50
C ARG A 40 -2.27 -4.64 11.24
N VAL A 41 -2.46 -3.67 12.14
CA VAL A 41 -3.52 -2.64 12.07
C VAL A 41 -3.00 -1.21 12.28
N THR A 42 -1.69 -1.01 12.14
CA THR A 42 -1.01 0.25 12.48
C THR A 42 -1.07 1.32 11.37
N ILE A 43 -1.43 0.95 10.14
CA ILE A 43 -1.45 1.87 8.99
C ILE A 43 -2.91 2.18 8.65
N PRO A 44 -3.43 3.38 8.95
CA PRO A 44 -4.85 3.70 8.82
C PRO A 44 -5.41 3.49 7.40
N LEU A 45 -4.59 3.71 6.36
CA LEU A 45 -5.01 3.49 4.98
C LEU A 45 -5.21 2.00 4.63
N LEU A 46 -4.57 1.09 5.37
CA LEU A 46 -4.53 -0.34 5.08
C LEU A 46 -5.29 -1.19 6.11
N SER A 47 -5.85 -0.56 7.14
CA SER A 47 -6.53 -1.24 8.23
C SER A 47 -7.61 -0.38 8.86
N GLN A 48 -8.57 -1.03 9.49
CA GLN A 48 -9.65 -0.38 10.21
C GLN A 48 -10.04 -1.26 11.38
N VAL A 49 -10.18 -0.69 12.56
CA VAL A 49 -10.63 -1.39 13.77
C VAL A 49 -11.78 -0.58 14.34
N SER A 50 -12.91 -1.24 14.58
CA SER A 50 -14.11 -0.63 15.15
C SER A 50 -14.77 -1.60 16.15
N PRO A 51 -15.28 -1.11 17.28
CA PRO A 51 -15.26 0.27 17.73
C PRO A 51 -13.86 0.70 18.23
N ASP A 52 -13.68 2.00 18.45
CA ASP A 52 -12.50 2.55 19.11
C ASP A 52 -12.41 2.12 20.59
N GLY A 53 -11.45 2.65 21.34
CA GLY A 53 -11.29 2.34 22.76
C GLY A 53 -10.70 0.96 23.03
N TYR A 54 -9.89 0.45 22.09
CA TYR A 54 -9.15 -0.79 22.24
C TYR A 54 -7.68 -0.56 22.60
N ASP A 55 -7.14 -1.47 23.39
CA ASP A 55 -5.70 -1.59 23.57
C ASP A 55 -5.10 -2.51 22.52
N THR A 56 -3.91 -2.15 22.04
CA THR A 56 -3.15 -2.94 21.08
C THR A 56 -1.85 -3.41 21.71
N THR A 57 -1.58 -4.71 21.64
CA THR A 57 -0.29 -5.28 22.03
C THR A 57 0.21 -6.23 20.94
N VAL A 58 1.54 -6.39 20.84
CA VAL A 58 2.15 -7.38 19.95
C VAL A 58 2.82 -8.44 20.80
N ARG A 59 2.45 -9.70 20.59
CA ARG A 59 3.03 -10.87 21.27
C ARG A 59 3.17 -12.00 20.27
N ASP A 60 4.34 -12.65 20.23
CA ASP A 60 4.60 -13.78 19.35
C ASP A 60 4.25 -13.50 17.87
N ASP A 61 4.63 -12.31 17.38
CA ASP A 61 4.33 -11.78 16.03
C ASP A 61 2.82 -11.61 15.70
N ARG A 62 1.95 -11.75 16.70
CA ARG A 62 0.51 -11.46 16.58
C ARG A 62 0.15 -10.16 17.27
N VAL A 63 -0.74 -9.42 16.60
CA VAL A 63 -1.44 -8.32 17.21
C VAL A 63 -2.61 -8.87 18.03
N VAL A 64 -2.70 -8.41 19.27
CA VAL A 64 -3.79 -8.69 20.20
C VAL A 64 -4.52 -7.38 20.48
N LEU A 65 -5.81 -7.35 20.15
CA LEU A 65 -6.72 -6.24 20.40
C LEU A 65 -7.61 -6.56 21.60
N ARG A 66 -7.83 -5.58 22.47
CA ARG A 66 -8.62 -5.74 23.70
C ARG A 66 -9.57 -4.59 23.90
N TRP A 67 -10.83 -4.89 24.19
CA TRP A 67 -11.84 -3.93 24.57
C TRP A 67 -12.36 -4.26 25.97
N SER A 68 -12.72 -3.24 26.75
CA SER A 68 -13.31 -3.42 28.08
C SER A 68 -14.79 -3.82 28.02
N ASP A 69 -15.56 -3.19 27.14
CA ASP A 69 -16.96 -3.51 26.87
C ASP A 69 -17.39 -2.88 25.53
N PRO A 70 -17.06 -3.51 24.39
CA PRO A 70 -17.46 -2.97 23.09
C PRO A 70 -18.96 -3.23 22.90
N GLY A 71 -19.76 -2.16 22.85
CA GLY A 71 -21.19 -2.29 22.54
C GLY A 71 -21.44 -2.71 21.08
N GLY A 72 -22.47 -3.52 20.85
CA GLY A 72 -23.00 -3.84 19.52
C GLY A 72 -22.23 -4.90 18.73
N GLY A 73 -21.03 -4.57 18.23
CA GLY A 73 -20.27 -5.46 17.36
C GLY A 73 -18.84 -5.01 17.07
N LEU A 74 -18.00 -5.96 16.66
CA LEU A 74 -16.60 -5.76 16.31
C LEU A 74 -16.43 -5.90 14.81
N SER A 75 -15.72 -4.96 14.20
CA SER A 75 -15.32 -5.01 12.79
C SER A 75 -13.84 -4.69 12.67
N VAL A 76 -13.08 -5.62 12.09
CA VAL A 76 -11.63 -5.47 11.94
C VAL A 76 -11.21 -5.82 10.52
N ARG A 77 -10.47 -4.90 9.90
CA ARG A 77 -9.74 -5.05 8.65
C ARG A 77 -8.26 -4.86 8.95
N TYR A 78 -7.45 -5.82 8.51
CA TYR A 78 -6.00 -5.82 8.72
C TYR A 78 -5.26 -5.96 7.39
N TYR A 79 -3.98 -5.62 7.40
CA TYR A 79 -3.06 -5.96 6.31
C TYR A 79 -2.06 -7.02 6.78
N LEU A 80 -1.49 -7.76 5.83
CA LEU A 80 -0.37 -8.65 6.09
C LEU A 80 0.93 -7.92 5.80
N VAL A 81 1.91 -8.06 6.69
CA VAL A 81 3.26 -7.47 6.53
C VAL A 81 3.90 -7.92 5.21
N ARG A 82 3.69 -9.16 4.78
CA ARG A 82 4.18 -9.66 3.49
C ARG A 82 3.65 -8.86 2.31
N ASP A 83 2.35 -8.56 2.30
CA ASP A 83 1.73 -7.84 1.20
C ASP A 83 2.29 -6.41 1.12
N LEU A 84 2.58 -5.80 2.27
CA LEU A 84 3.24 -4.51 2.32
C LEU A 84 4.62 -4.53 1.66
N TYR A 85 5.43 -5.57 1.89
CA TYR A 85 6.73 -5.72 1.23
C TYR A 85 6.60 -5.98 -0.27
N LEU A 86 5.64 -6.80 -0.69
CA LEU A 86 5.43 -7.10 -2.11
C LEU A 86 5.03 -5.84 -2.88
N PHE A 87 4.05 -5.09 -2.39
CA PHE A 87 3.62 -3.85 -3.02
C PHE A 87 4.70 -2.77 -2.92
N GLY A 88 5.32 -2.58 -1.76
CA GLY A 88 6.39 -1.59 -1.58
C GLY A 88 7.58 -1.86 -2.50
N GLY A 89 8.00 -3.13 -2.62
CA GLY A 89 9.08 -3.53 -3.54
C GLY A 89 8.72 -3.29 -4.99
N LEU A 90 7.51 -3.66 -5.42
CA LEU A 90 7.03 -3.41 -6.78
C LEU A 90 6.96 -1.91 -7.10
N THR A 91 6.43 -1.11 -6.16
CA THR A 91 6.36 0.34 -6.31
C THR A 91 7.76 0.94 -6.45
N LEU A 92 8.73 0.51 -5.64
CA LEU A 92 10.11 0.99 -5.71
C LEU A 92 10.73 0.70 -7.08
N VAL A 93 10.57 -0.53 -7.59
CA VAL A 93 11.05 -0.90 -8.94
C VAL A 93 10.38 -0.05 -10.01
N GLY A 94 9.06 0.13 -9.93
CA GLY A 94 8.31 0.95 -10.88
C GLY A 94 8.79 2.41 -10.89
N VAL A 95 8.99 3.00 -9.72
CA VAL A 95 9.53 4.37 -9.58
C VAL A 95 10.94 4.47 -10.14
N ALA A 96 11.81 3.50 -9.85
CA ALA A 96 13.17 3.48 -10.38
C ALA A 96 13.20 3.43 -11.91
N LEU A 97 12.35 2.60 -12.52
CA LEU A 97 12.21 2.54 -13.98
C LEU A 97 11.65 3.85 -14.55
N ALA A 98 10.64 4.44 -13.91
CA ALA A 98 10.05 5.70 -14.34
C ALA A 98 11.11 6.83 -14.31
N VAL A 99 11.80 6.99 -13.19
CA VAL A 99 12.86 8.00 -13.03
C VAL A 99 14.01 7.75 -14.01
N GLY A 100 14.48 6.51 -14.12
CA GLY A 100 15.56 6.14 -15.04
C GLY A 100 15.20 6.37 -16.50
N GLY A 101 13.98 5.98 -16.90
CA GLY A 101 13.46 6.23 -18.24
C GLY A 101 13.35 7.72 -18.54
N THR A 102 12.75 8.51 -17.65
CA THR A 102 12.66 9.96 -17.80
C THR A 102 14.04 10.60 -17.94
N ALA A 103 14.99 10.26 -17.07
CA ALA A 103 16.36 10.76 -17.15
C ALA A 103 17.03 10.39 -18.48
N TYR A 104 16.88 9.14 -18.93
CA TYR A 104 17.41 8.68 -20.21
C TYR A 104 16.85 9.48 -21.39
N TYR A 105 15.54 9.71 -21.44
CA TYR A 105 14.91 10.52 -22.49
C TYR A 105 15.40 11.97 -22.48
N LEU A 106 15.50 12.60 -21.31
CA LEU A 106 15.97 13.99 -21.19
C LEU A 106 17.44 14.13 -21.63
N LEU A 107 18.29 13.18 -21.26
CA LEU A 107 19.68 13.12 -21.72
C LEU A 107 19.76 12.94 -23.25
N GLY A 108 18.88 12.11 -23.80
CA GLY A 108 18.75 11.92 -25.25
C GLY A 108 18.40 13.22 -25.99
N ILE A 109 17.42 13.97 -25.49
CA ILE A 109 17.03 15.27 -26.05
C ILE A 109 18.20 16.25 -26.00
N HIS A 110 18.95 16.29 -24.90
CA HIS A 110 20.09 17.21 -24.77
C HIS A 110 21.20 16.90 -25.80
N ARG A 111 21.53 15.63 -26.00
CA ARG A 111 22.49 15.19 -27.02
C ARG A 111 22.01 15.46 -28.45
N ALA A 112 20.71 15.27 -28.70
CA ALA A 112 20.11 15.59 -29.99
C ALA A 112 20.16 17.09 -30.28
N LYS A 113 19.98 17.93 -29.24
CA LYS A 113 20.11 19.39 -29.36
C LYS A 113 21.55 19.82 -29.65
N GLN A 114 22.54 19.30 -28.92
CA GLN A 114 23.95 19.62 -29.15
C GLN A 114 24.39 19.30 -30.58
N ARG A 115 24.00 18.14 -31.13
CA ARG A 115 24.31 17.81 -32.52
C ARG A 115 23.63 18.73 -33.54
N ARG A 116 22.45 19.26 -33.23
CA ARG A 116 21.82 20.27 -34.09
C ARG A 116 22.58 21.58 -34.03
N ASP A 117 22.98 22.02 -32.84
CA ASP A 117 23.73 23.27 -32.66
C ASP A 117 25.12 23.19 -33.34
N GLU A 118 25.78 22.02 -33.30
CA GLU A 118 27.05 21.77 -34.01
C GLU A 118 26.89 21.81 -35.54
N VAL A 119 25.84 21.15 -36.08
CA VAL A 119 25.59 21.14 -37.53
C VAL A 119 25.12 22.52 -38.00
N ASP A 120 24.29 23.23 -37.25
CA ASP A 120 23.80 24.57 -37.57
C ASP A 120 24.93 25.61 -37.58
N LEU A 121 25.98 25.42 -36.74
CA LEU A 121 27.22 26.21 -36.82
C LEU A 121 28.07 25.89 -38.06
N ASP A 122 28.00 24.66 -38.58
CA ASP A 122 28.82 24.16 -39.71
C ASP A 122 28.13 24.39 -41.07
N VAL A 123 26.86 24.80 -41.08
CA VAL A 123 26.18 25.32 -42.28
C VAL A 123 26.33 26.83 -42.30
N GLU A 124 27.50 27.32 -42.68
CA GLU A 124 27.61 28.67 -43.24
C GLU A 124 26.74 28.69 -44.50
N TYR A 125 25.68 29.51 -44.49
CA TYR A 125 24.85 29.75 -45.67
C TYR A 125 25.72 30.45 -46.72
N ASP A 126 26.44 29.67 -47.52
CA ASP A 126 27.05 30.17 -48.75
C ASP A 126 25.89 30.47 -49.70
N ASP A 127 25.59 31.76 -49.83
CA ASP A 127 24.51 32.31 -50.66
C ASP A 127 24.90 32.14 -52.14
N ASP A 128 24.73 30.93 -52.68
CA ASP A 128 24.94 30.72 -54.12
C ASP A 128 24.07 29.58 -54.71
N GLY A 129 22.96 30.01 -55.31
CA GLY A 129 22.33 29.33 -56.45
C GLY A 129 21.08 28.47 -56.16
N PRO A 130 20.02 28.56 -57.00
CA PRO A 130 18.81 27.78 -56.82
C PRO A 130 19.06 26.27 -57.04
N PRO A 131 18.24 25.39 -56.42
CA PRO A 131 18.47 23.94 -56.41
C PRO A 131 18.56 23.34 -57.83
N PRO A 132 19.48 22.36 -58.04
CA PRO A 132 19.65 21.72 -59.33
C PRO A 132 18.37 20.97 -59.74
N GLY A 133 17.74 21.44 -60.81
CA GLY A 133 16.49 20.87 -61.36
C GLY A 133 15.45 21.88 -61.82
N MET A 134 15.64 23.19 -61.57
CA MET A 134 14.73 24.24 -62.04
C MET A 134 15.34 25.08 -63.17
N ARG A 135 15.63 24.46 -64.31
CA ARG A 135 15.85 25.17 -65.58
C ARG A 135 14.84 24.72 -66.61
#